data_AF-A0A5N6RTP2-F1
#
_entry.id   AF-A0A5N6RTP2-F1
#
_cell.length_a   1.000
_cell.length_b   1.000
_cell.length_c   1.000
_cell.angle_alpha   90.00
_cell.angle_beta   90.00
_cell.angle_gamma   90.00
#
_symmetry.space_group_name_H-M   'P 1'
#
loop_
_entity.id
_entity.type
_entity.pdbx_description
1 polymer ?
#
loop_
_entity_poly.entity_id
_entity_poly.type
_entity_poly.pdbx_seq_one_letter_code
_entity_poly.pdbx_strand_id
1 'polypeptide(L)'
;MEVVAAVVGAVVEMERLLALRDGLKNETELAEQEEKVVRSQVIEWLKNVEELQLQVNQIQAVKLSQLSLNCSKWYRISMEAIEKLTDIEGLLEAGRSYSGAVAVNHGMPRAMERIPRPTIQDQTTTSKTLDKIMALLSDDEVQRIGIWGMGGVGKTTLVRSFNNKLKNHKGSKIILTTRDLDVCRHMMTDRQVKMVVLNDDESWQLFSRYAGSVADLEHISPSAKAIARECCGLPLALVTMGAAMREKTKHQSVARRMCYPLRSTTKPRGTLSSRPELRIKHFRTAWPSWAEIS
;
A
#
# COMPACT_ATOMS: atom_id res chain seq x y z
N MET A 1 -23.83 47.21 29.09
CA MET A 1 -22.69 46.35 29.50
C MET A 1 -22.68 45.00 28.77
N GLU A 2 -23.85 44.41 28.48
CA GLU A 2 -23.96 43.09 27.80
C GLU A 2 -23.34 43.02 26.38
N VAL A 3 -23.43 44.10 25.60
CA VAL A 3 -22.92 44.14 24.21
C VAL A 3 -21.40 44.04 24.11
N VAL A 4 -20.66 44.60 25.07
CA VAL A 4 -19.19 44.50 25.10
C VAL A 4 -18.76 43.11 25.54
N ALA A 5 -19.52 42.50 26.46
CA ALA A 5 -19.27 41.16 26.95
C ALA A 5 -19.38 40.10 25.85
N ALA A 6 -20.33 40.23 24.92
CA ALA A 6 -20.48 39.28 23.81
C ALA A 6 -19.23 39.22 22.89
N VAL A 7 -18.65 40.37 22.55
CA VAL A 7 -17.44 40.41 21.71
C VAL A 7 -16.21 39.91 22.47
N VAL A 8 -16.07 40.27 23.74
CA VAL A 8 -14.97 39.75 24.58
C VAL A 8 -15.10 38.24 24.76
N GLY A 9 -16.32 37.74 24.97
CA GLY A 9 -16.63 36.31 25.03
C GLY A 9 -16.25 35.58 23.76
N ALA A 10 -16.61 36.13 22.59
CA ALA A 10 -16.28 35.52 21.30
C ALA A 10 -14.75 35.42 21.09
N VAL A 11 -13.99 36.45 21.49
CA VAL A 11 -12.50 36.42 21.40
C VAL A 11 -11.92 35.37 22.35
N VAL A 12 -12.38 35.30 23.60
CA VAL A 12 -11.87 34.34 24.59
C VAL A 12 -12.20 32.89 24.22
N GLU A 13 -13.43 32.62 23.78
CA GLU A 13 -13.80 31.27 23.36
C GLU A 13 -13.12 30.87 22.05
N MET A 14 -12.81 31.84 21.17
CA MET A 14 -12.00 31.60 19.98
C MET A 14 -10.60 31.09 20.34
N GLU A 15 -9.94 31.65 21.36
CA GLU A 15 -8.63 31.17 21.82
C GLU A 15 -8.70 29.69 22.27
N ARG A 16 -9.78 29.30 22.95
CA ARG A 16 -10.00 27.90 23.35
C ARG A 16 -10.20 26.98 22.15
N LEU A 17 -10.95 27.44 21.15
CA LEU A 17 -11.17 26.70 19.92
C LEU A 17 -9.85 26.50 19.13
N LEU A 18 -8.97 27.49 19.13
CA LEU A 18 -7.64 27.40 18.52
C LEU A 18 -6.74 26.40 19.24
N ALA A 19 -6.75 26.39 20.58
CA ALA A 19 -6.00 25.40 21.35
C ALA A 19 -6.48 23.96 21.05
N LEU A 20 -7.80 23.76 20.93
CA LEU A 20 -8.37 22.46 20.55
C LEU A 20 -7.99 22.05 19.13
N ARG A 21 -8.02 23.00 18.18
CA ARG A 21 -7.57 22.78 16.80
C ARG A 21 -6.13 22.33 16.75
N ASP A 22 -5.23 22.97 17.50
CA ASP A 22 -3.81 22.63 17.50
C ASP A 22 -3.59 21.22 18.09
N GLY A 23 -4.35 20.85 19.13
CA GLY A 23 -4.37 19.48 19.64
C GLY A 23 -4.80 18.45 18.59
N LEU A 24 -5.90 18.71 17.88
CA LEU A 24 -6.38 17.81 16.83
C LEU A 24 -5.45 17.76 15.61
N LYS A 25 -4.78 18.88 15.25
CA LYS A 25 -3.75 18.88 14.20
C LYS A 25 -2.59 17.95 14.54
N ASN A 26 -2.11 18.00 15.78
CA ASN A 26 -1.08 17.08 16.25
C ASN A 26 -1.56 15.62 16.20
N GLU A 27 -2.82 15.34 16.57
CA GLU A 27 -3.40 13.99 16.45
C GLU A 27 -3.54 13.53 14.98
N THR A 28 -3.87 14.44 14.06
CA THR A 28 -3.90 14.12 12.62
C THR A 28 -2.51 13.82 12.06
N GLU A 29 -1.49 14.59 12.45
CA GLU A 29 -0.10 14.36 12.04
C GLU A 29 0.43 13.02 12.55
N LEU A 30 0.10 12.67 13.80
CA LEU A 30 0.43 11.36 14.37
C LEU A 30 -0.28 10.22 13.62
N ALA A 31 -1.55 10.40 13.28
CA ALA A 31 -2.30 9.42 12.49
C ALA A 31 -1.71 9.23 11.08
N GLU A 32 -1.24 10.31 10.44
CA GLU A 32 -0.57 10.24 9.14
C GLU A 32 0.76 9.48 9.22
N GLN A 33 1.56 9.69 10.27
CA GLN A 33 2.79 8.92 10.52
C GLN A 33 2.51 7.42 10.70
N GLU A 34 1.35 7.08 11.25
CA GLU A 34 0.87 5.71 11.43
C GLU A 34 0.16 5.14 10.19
N GLU A 35 0.21 5.82 9.03
CA GLU A 35 -0.51 5.48 7.78
C GLU A 35 -2.03 5.29 7.97
N LYS A 36 -2.62 5.97 8.98
CA LYS A 36 -4.07 5.91 9.25
C LYS A 36 -4.82 6.95 8.43
N VAL A 37 -6.05 6.61 8.04
CA VAL A 37 -6.93 7.53 7.32
C VAL A 37 -7.65 8.44 8.32
N VAL A 38 -7.35 9.74 8.24
CA VAL A 38 -8.04 10.79 8.99
C VAL A 38 -9.51 10.88 8.54
N ARG A 39 -10.43 11.04 9.49
CA ARG A 39 -11.85 11.19 9.20
C ARG A 39 -12.12 12.47 8.41
N SER A 40 -12.94 12.38 7.36
CA SER A 40 -13.31 13.54 6.53
C SER A 40 -13.97 14.65 7.35
N GLN A 41 -14.74 14.29 8.38
CA GLN A 41 -15.37 15.23 9.30
C GLN A 41 -14.36 16.09 10.06
N VAL A 42 -13.18 15.54 10.39
CA VAL A 42 -12.13 16.28 11.11
C VAL A 42 -11.46 17.28 10.17
N ILE A 43 -11.21 16.89 8.91
CA ILE A 43 -10.65 17.78 7.89
C ILE A 43 -11.59 18.95 7.62
N GLU A 44 -12.88 18.67 7.48
CA GLU A 44 -13.91 19.70 7.28
C GLU A 44 -14.03 20.62 8.50
N TRP A 45 -13.99 20.06 9.71
CA TRP A 45 -14.00 20.84 10.94
C TRP A 45 -12.79 21.78 11.04
N LEU A 46 -11.57 21.31 10.74
CA LEU A 46 -10.36 22.15 10.75
C LEU A 46 -10.49 23.35 9.81
N LYS A 47 -11.05 23.13 8.62
CA LYS A 47 -11.31 24.21 7.65
C LYS A 47 -12.31 25.23 8.19
N ASN A 48 -13.40 24.77 8.80
CA ASN A 48 -14.43 25.65 9.36
C ASN A 48 -13.87 26.52 10.51
N VAL A 49 -12.98 25.97 11.34
CA VAL A 49 -12.30 26.73 12.41
C VAL A 49 -11.38 27.82 11.85
N GLU A 50 -10.63 27.54 10.78
CA GLU A 50 -9.77 28.53 10.13
C GLU A 50 -10.57 29.67 9.48
N GLU A 51 -11.69 29.36 8.85
CA GLU A 51 -12.59 30.37 8.28
C GLU A 51 -13.23 31.25 9.36
N LEU A 52 -13.68 30.65 10.46
CA LEU A 52 -14.27 31.38 11.57
C LEU A 52 -13.24 32.28 12.27
N GLN A 53 -11.98 31.84 12.38
CA GLN A 53 -10.89 32.66 12.93
C GLN A 53 -10.73 33.96 12.15
N LEU A 54 -10.78 33.89 10.81
CA LEU A 54 -10.65 35.07 9.96
C LEU A 54 -11.78 36.07 10.22
N GLN A 55 -13.02 35.57 10.40
CA GLN A 55 -14.19 36.40 10.66
C GLN A 55 -14.13 37.08 12.03
N VAL A 56 -13.75 36.36 13.09
CA VAL A 56 -13.62 36.93 14.45
C VAL A 56 -12.50 37.99 14.49
N ASN A 57 -11.38 37.75 13.81
CA ASN A 57 -10.29 38.72 13.71
C ASN A 57 -10.74 40.03 13.05
N GLN A 58 -11.63 39.97 12.05
CA GLN A 58 -12.19 41.17 11.42
C GLN A 58 -13.06 41.97 12.41
N ILE A 59 -13.89 41.30 13.22
CA ILE A 59 -14.72 41.93 14.24
C ILE A 59 -13.86 42.59 15.33
N GLN A 60 -12.77 41.94 15.75
CA GLN A 60 -11.82 42.49 16.72
C GLN A 60 -11.07 43.71 16.18
N ALA A 61 -10.64 43.68 14.91
CA ALA A 61 -9.91 44.78 14.27
C ALA A 61 -10.75 46.06 14.10
N VAL A 62 -12.05 45.92 13.78
CA VAL A 62 -12.99 47.05 13.69
C VAL A 62 -13.17 47.73 15.05
N LYS A 63 -13.04 46.99 16.16
CA LYS A 63 -13.36 47.46 17.51
C LYS A 63 -12.21 48.21 18.20
N LEU A 64 -10.96 47.85 17.96
CA LEU A 64 -9.80 48.57 18.55
C LEU A 64 -9.58 49.96 17.93
N SER A 65 -10.07 50.19 16.72
CA SER A 65 -9.85 51.42 15.97
C SER A 65 -10.99 52.46 16.10
N GLN A 66 -12.18 52.09 16.61
CA GLN A 66 -13.37 52.97 16.55
C GLN A 66 -14.22 52.92 17.83
N LEU A 67 -13.78 53.63 18.88
CA LEU A 67 -14.56 53.87 20.11
C LEU A 67 -15.75 54.86 19.91
N SER A 68 -16.01 55.35 18.70
CA SER A 68 -16.97 56.44 18.41
C SER A 68 -18.26 56.04 17.66
N LEU A 69 -18.56 54.74 17.52
CA LEU A 69 -19.76 54.29 16.80
C LEU A 69 -21.06 54.64 17.55
N ASN A 70 -22.12 55.01 16.81
CA ASN A 70 -23.47 55.22 17.36
C ASN A 70 -24.17 53.87 17.68
N CYS A 71 -25.12 53.86 18.63
CA CYS A 71 -25.77 52.68 19.21
C CYS A 71 -26.29 51.66 18.18
N SER A 72 -26.81 52.10 17.03
CA SER A 72 -27.34 51.19 16.00
C SER A 72 -26.25 50.35 15.31
N LYS A 73 -25.07 50.93 15.07
CA LYS A 73 -23.92 50.20 14.49
C LYS A 73 -23.34 49.22 15.50
N TRP A 74 -23.29 49.63 16.77
CA TRP A 74 -22.88 48.78 17.89
C TRP A 74 -23.80 47.59 18.09
N TYR A 75 -25.12 47.81 18.02
CA TYR A 75 -26.10 46.73 18.11
C TYR A 75 -25.88 45.68 17.02
N ARG A 76 -25.62 46.10 15.78
CA ARG A 76 -25.36 45.18 14.66
C ARG A 76 -24.09 44.35 14.87
N ILE A 77 -22.99 44.99 15.29
CA ILE A 77 -21.73 44.30 15.62
C ILE A 77 -21.92 43.34 16.80
N SER A 78 -22.74 43.73 17.78
CA SER A 78 -23.07 42.87 18.92
C SER A 78 -23.78 41.61 18.49
N MET A 79 -24.79 41.74 17.61
CA MET A 79 -25.56 40.60 17.13
C MET A 79 -24.69 39.65 16.30
N GLU A 80 -23.82 40.20 15.46
CA GLU A 80 -22.84 39.43 14.70
C GLU A 80 -21.86 38.69 15.63
N ALA A 81 -21.39 39.32 16.70
CA ALA A 81 -20.52 38.65 17.67
C ALA A 81 -21.22 37.55 18.47
N ILE A 82 -22.52 37.72 18.77
CA ILE A 82 -23.32 36.67 19.42
C ILE A 82 -23.47 35.47 18.49
N GLU A 83 -23.77 35.70 17.22
CA GLU A 83 -23.87 34.63 16.21
C GLU A 83 -22.54 33.87 16.09
N LYS A 84 -21.41 34.59 16.02
CA LYS A 84 -20.08 33.97 15.99
C LYS A 84 -19.75 33.22 17.28
N LEU A 85 -20.20 33.70 18.43
CA LEU A 85 -20.03 33.00 19.70
C LEU A 85 -20.80 31.66 19.68
N THR A 86 -22.02 31.64 19.15
CA THR A 86 -22.78 30.40 18.96
C THR A 86 -22.08 29.44 17.98
N ASP A 87 -21.53 29.95 16.87
CA ASP A 87 -20.73 29.16 15.94
C ASP A 87 -19.50 28.53 16.63
N ILE A 88 -18.79 29.30 17.47
CA ILE A 88 -17.62 28.84 18.23
C ILE A 88 -18.02 27.73 19.21
N GLU A 89 -19.09 27.90 19.97
CA GLU A 89 -19.59 26.91 20.93
C GLU A 89 -19.95 25.59 20.22
N GLY A 90 -20.64 25.66 19.08
CA GLY A 90 -20.97 24.49 18.27
C GLY A 90 -19.73 23.75 17.75
N LEU A 91 -18.71 24.49 17.29
CA LEU A 91 -17.44 23.89 16.86
C LEU A 91 -16.64 23.31 18.02
N LEU A 92 -16.69 23.89 19.22
CA LEU A 92 -16.06 23.33 20.42
C LEU A 92 -16.68 21.99 20.81
N GLU A 93 -18.01 21.86 20.75
CA GLU A 93 -18.69 20.59 21.01
C GLU A 93 -18.34 19.53 19.96
N ALA A 94 -18.38 19.89 18.68
CA ALA A 94 -17.99 18.98 17.60
C ALA A 94 -16.52 18.54 17.72
N GLY A 95 -15.61 19.48 17.99
CA GLY A 95 -14.17 19.21 18.13
C GLY A 95 -13.87 18.26 19.30
N ARG A 96 -14.57 18.42 20.44
CA ARG A 96 -14.43 17.51 21.59
C ARG A 96 -14.85 16.08 21.26
N SER A 97 -15.83 15.89 20.39
CA SER A 97 -16.26 14.56 19.91
C SER A 97 -15.18 13.85 19.07
N TYR A 98 -14.27 14.61 18.45
CA TYR A 98 -13.21 14.06 17.62
C TYR A 98 -11.91 13.76 18.38
N SER A 99 -11.71 14.37 19.55
CA SER A 99 -10.54 14.13 20.40
C SER A 99 -10.40 12.63 20.75
N GLY A 100 -9.25 12.04 20.43
CA GLY A 100 -9.00 10.61 20.61
C GLY A 100 -9.69 9.69 19.60
N ALA A 101 -10.46 10.23 18.66
CA ALA A 101 -11.20 9.51 17.62
C ALA A 101 -10.95 10.07 16.21
N VAL A 102 -9.82 10.77 16.01
CA VAL A 102 -9.45 11.49 14.78
C VAL A 102 -9.32 10.56 13.57
N ALA A 103 -8.91 9.32 13.79
CA ALA A 103 -8.70 8.33 12.75
C ALA A 103 -9.65 7.15 12.88
N VAL A 104 -10.07 6.60 11.74
CA VAL A 104 -10.71 5.29 11.72
C VAL A 104 -9.62 4.25 11.70
N ASN A 105 -9.51 3.44 12.76
CA ASN A 105 -8.84 2.16 12.62
C ASN A 105 -9.61 1.38 11.55
N HIS A 106 -9.03 1.22 10.36
CA HIS A 106 -9.41 0.07 9.56
C HIS A 106 -9.09 -1.13 10.45
N GLY A 107 -10.14 -1.73 11.04
CA GLY A 107 -10.05 -3.07 11.55
C GLY A 107 -9.48 -3.88 10.40
N MET A 108 -8.21 -4.23 10.53
CA MET A 108 -7.47 -4.96 9.52
C MET A 108 -8.37 -6.12 9.07
N PRO A 109 -8.78 -6.21 7.79
CA PRO A 109 -9.04 -7.53 7.27
C PRO A 109 -7.71 -8.24 7.47
N ARG A 110 -7.68 -9.26 8.36
CA ARG A 110 -6.50 -10.01 8.79
C ARG A 110 -5.44 -9.88 7.72
N ALA A 111 -4.40 -9.10 8.02
CA ALA A 111 -3.28 -8.99 7.10
C ALA A 111 -2.90 -10.42 6.78
N MET A 112 -3.17 -10.84 5.53
CA MET A 112 -2.45 -11.95 4.95
C MET A 112 -1.01 -11.56 5.17
N GLU A 113 -0.35 -12.26 6.10
CA GLU A 113 1.01 -12.01 6.54
C GLU A 113 1.76 -11.52 5.31
N ARG A 114 2.17 -10.24 5.29
CA ARG A 114 2.93 -9.71 4.17
C ARG A 114 4.12 -10.64 4.10
N ILE A 115 4.07 -11.54 3.13
CA ILE A 115 5.12 -12.48 2.82
C ILE A 115 6.41 -11.68 2.96
N PRO A 116 7.30 -12.03 3.92
CA PRO A 116 8.53 -11.30 4.15
C PRO A 116 9.15 -11.01 2.79
N ARG A 117 9.51 -9.76 2.52
CA ARG A 117 10.16 -9.38 1.25
C ARG A 117 11.19 -10.48 0.94
N PRO A 118 11.07 -11.21 -0.17
CA PRO A 118 12.11 -12.16 -0.51
C PRO A 118 13.36 -11.32 -0.75
N THR A 119 14.24 -11.31 0.24
CA THR A 119 15.62 -10.96 0.02
C THR A 119 16.18 -12.13 -0.78
N ILE A 120 16.07 -12.02 -2.11
CA ILE A 120 16.55 -13.00 -3.10
C ILE A 120 18.09 -12.98 -3.14
N GLN A 121 18.76 -12.87 -1.98
CA GLN A 121 20.21 -12.73 -1.94
C GLN A 121 20.96 -14.04 -2.15
N ASP A 122 20.29 -15.20 -2.01
CA ASP A 122 20.99 -16.51 -1.99
C ASP A 122 20.61 -17.46 -3.14
N GLN A 123 19.94 -16.98 -4.20
CA GLN A 123 19.64 -17.84 -5.35
C GLN A 123 20.69 -17.68 -6.45
N THR A 124 21.38 -18.77 -6.78
CA THR A 124 22.48 -18.81 -7.75
C THR A 124 22.06 -18.35 -9.14
N THR A 125 20.82 -18.63 -9.55
CA THR A 125 20.24 -18.23 -10.85
C THR A 125 19.97 -16.72 -10.91
N THR A 126 19.58 -16.12 -9.79
CA THR A 126 19.41 -14.67 -9.66
C THR A 126 20.76 -13.97 -9.65
N SER A 127 21.75 -14.51 -8.92
CA SER A 127 23.12 -13.97 -8.90
C SER A 127 23.73 -13.95 -10.29
N LYS A 128 23.70 -15.08 -11.03
CA LYS A 128 24.21 -15.16 -12.40
C LYS A 128 23.55 -14.16 -13.35
N THR A 129 22.26 -13.89 -13.16
CA THR A 129 21.52 -12.90 -13.97
C THR A 129 21.90 -11.48 -13.58
N LEU A 130 22.08 -11.21 -12.28
CA LEU A 130 22.58 -9.93 -11.77
C LEU A 130 23.97 -9.62 -12.29
N ASP A 131 24.89 -10.58 -12.25
CA ASP A 131 26.28 -10.39 -12.70
C ASP A 131 26.33 -10.02 -14.18
N LYS A 132 25.51 -10.68 -15.01
CA LYS A 132 25.33 -10.32 -16.42
C LYS A 132 24.81 -8.88 -16.59
N ILE A 133 23.81 -8.48 -15.79
CA ILE A 133 23.26 -7.13 -15.86
C ILE A 133 24.29 -6.09 -15.40
N MET A 134 25.03 -6.35 -14.33
CA MET A 134 26.08 -5.45 -13.83
C MET A 134 27.22 -5.27 -14.86
N ALA A 135 27.59 -6.34 -15.57
CA ALA A 135 28.55 -6.25 -16.68
C ALA A 135 28.00 -5.37 -17.82
N LEU A 136 26.75 -5.56 -18.24
CA LEU A 136 26.10 -4.75 -19.28
C LEU A 136 25.90 -3.28 -18.88
N LEU A 137 25.70 -3.02 -17.58
CA LEU A 137 25.59 -1.66 -17.05
C LEU A 137 26.93 -0.92 -17.04
N SER A 138 28.04 -1.65 -17.04
CA SER A 138 29.39 -1.08 -17.09
C SER A 138 29.91 -0.84 -18.51
N ASP A 139 29.18 -1.31 -19.52
CA ASP A 139 29.51 -1.15 -20.95
C ASP A 139 28.86 0.12 -21.51
N ASP A 140 29.65 1.16 -21.82
CA ASP A 140 29.13 2.47 -22.26
C ASP A 140 28.42 2.43 -23.63
N GLU A 141 28.70 1.42 -24.47
CA GLU A 141 28.03 1.20 -25.75
C GLU A 141 26.58 0.71 -25.57
N VAL A 142 26.24 0.22 -24.37
CA VAL A 142 24.91 -0.32 -24.06
C VAL A 142 24.06 0.74 -23.36
N GLN A 143 23.04 1.24 -24.06
CA GLN A 143 22.12 2.26 -23.53
C GLN A 143 20.78 1.66 -23.09
N ARG A 144 20.31 0.60 -23.77
CA ARG A 144 19.01 -0.03 -23.57
C ARG A 144 19.17 -1.52 -23.30
N ILE A 145 18.75 -1.96 -22.12
CA ILE A 145 18.79 -3.36 -21.69
C ILE A 145 17.37 -3.89 -21.59
N GLY A 146 17.07 -4.95 -22.33
CA GLY A 146 15.79 -5.66 -22.30
C GLY A 146 15.85 -6.92 -21.45
N ILE A 147 15.13 -6.95 -20.33
CA ILE A 147 14.97 -8.13 -19.49
C ILE A 147 13.63 -8.80 -19.80
N TRP A 148 13.65 -10.08 -20.19
CA TRP A 148 12.45 -10.82 -20.55
C TRP A 148 12.33 -12.17 -19.85
N GLY A 149 11.13 -12.71 -19.70
CA GLY A 149 10.89 -14.01 -19.05
C GLY A 149 9.47 -14.20 -18.55
N MET A 150 9.15 -15.38 -18.01
CA MET A 150 7.79 -15.72 -17.57
C MET A 150 7.24 -14.74 -16.51
N GLY A 151 5.91 -14.58 -16.45
CA GLY A 151 5.26 -13.82 -15.37
C GLY A 151 5.56 -14.43 -14.01
N GLY A 152 5.83 -13.62 -12.98
CA GLY A 152 6.16 -14.11 -11.63
C GLY A 152 7.62 -14.55 -11.41
N VAL A 153 8.47 -14.52 -12.43
CA VAL A 153 9.91 -14.88 -12.33
C VAL A 153 10.78 -13.85 -11.58
N GLY A 154 10.23 -12.67 -11.26
CA GLY A 154 10.95 -11.65 -10.47
C GLY A 154 11.64 -10.54 -11.25
N LYS A 155 11.32 -10.31 -12.54
CA LYS A 155 11.91 -9.23 -13.37
C LYS A 155 11.88 -7.84 -12.72
N THR A 156 10.71 -7.41 -12.28
CA THR A 156 10.53 -6.11 -11.62
C THR A 156 11.17 -6.08 -10.24
N THR A 157 11.16 -7.21 -9.53
CA THR A 157 11.86 -7.37 -8.25
C THR A 157 13.37 -7.23 -8.42
N LEU A 158 13.94 -7.78 -9.49
CA LEU A 158 15.35 -7.67 -9.84
C LEU A 158 15.75 -6.20 -10.02
N VAL A 159 15.06 -5.49 -10.92
CA VAL A 159 15.30 -4.05 -11.18
C VAL A 159 15.25 -3.23 -9.91
N ARG A 160 14.25 -3.48 -9.05
CA ARG A 160 14.15 -2.78 -7.76
C ARG A 160 15.28 -3.11 -6.79
N SER A 161 15.76 -4.36 -6.77
CA SER A 161 16.81 -4.81 -5.85
C SER A 161 18.17 -4.17 -6.12
N PHE A 162 18.53 -3.95 -7.39
CA PHE A 162 19.80 -3.32 -7.74
C PHE A 162 19.72 -1.82 -8.04
N ASN A 163 18.53 -1.20 -8.02
CA ASN A 163 18.38 0.25 -8.19
C ASN A 163 19.24 1.05 -7.19
N ASN A 164 19.47 0.50 -5.98
CA ASN A 164 20.37 1.10 -5.00
C ASN A 164 21.86 1.03 -5.41
N LYS A 165 22.26 0.00 -6.16
CA LYS A 165 23.62 -0.16 -6.69
C LYS A 165 23.89 0.71 -7.93
N LEU A 166 22.83 1.11 -8.64
CA LEU A 166 22.91 1.95 -9.83
C LEU A 166 23.22 3.42 -9.56
N LYS A 167 23.07 3.89 -8.32
CA LYS A 167 23.24 5.30 -7.95
C LYS A 167 24.62 5.89 -8.27
N ASN A 168 25.63 5.03 -8.49
CA ASN A 168 27.02 5.43 -8.73
C ASN A 168 27.45 5.30 -10.20
N HIS A 169 26.57 4.89 -11.12
CA HIS A 169 26.92 4.80 -12.54
C HIS A 169 26.78 6.17 -13.22
N LYS A 170 27.79 6.59 -13.98
CA LYS A 170 27.76 7.81 -14.80
C LYS A 170 27.10 7.48 -16.14
N GLY A 171 25.94 8.08 -16.42
CA GLY A 171 25.20 7.90 -17.67
C GLY A 171 23.73 7.51 -17.48
N SER A 172 22.89 7.77 -18.49
CA SER A 172 21.45 7.46 -18.47
C SER A 172 21.17 6.19 -19.27
N LYS A 173 20.95 5.06 -18.58
CA LYS A 173 20.57 3.79 -19.21
C LYS A 173 19.09 3.49 -19.01
N ILE A 174 18.46 2.87 -20.01
CA ILE A 174 17.06 2.45 -19.97
C ILE A 174 17.00 0.94 -19.77
N ILE A 175 16.27 0.50 -18.75
CA ILE A 175 16.02 -0.93 -18.50
C ILE A 175 14.53 -1.22 -18.73
N LEU A 176 14.25 -2.09 -19.69
CA LEU A 176 12.90 -2.56 -20.00
C LEU A 176 12.70 -3.96 -19.40
N THR A 177 11.58 -4.18 -18.71
CA THR A 177 11.18 -5.53 -18.29
C THR A 177 9.90 -5.96 -18.99
N THR A 178 9.90 -7.12 -19.64
CA THR A 178 8.73 -7.65 -20.38
C THR A 178 8.58 -9.16 -20.19
N ARG A 179 7.41 -9.71 -20.49
CA ARG A 179 7.21 -11.16 -20.56
C ARG A 179 7.52 -11.76 -21.93
N ASP A 180 7.69 -10.90 -22.92
CA ASP A 180 7.76 -11.24 -24.33
C ASP A 180 9.05 -10.69 -24.95
N LEU A 181 9.84 -11.57 -25.54
CA LEU A 181 11.10 -11.23 -26.20
C LEU A 181 10.88 -10.26 -27.36
N ASP A 182 9.78 -10.40 -28.09
CA ASP A 182 9.53 -9.57 -29.26
C ASP A 182 9.27 -8.12 -28.86
N VAL A 183 8.73 -7.87 -27.67
CA VAL A 183 8.62 -6.51 -27.12
C VAL A 183 10.01 -5.89 -26.91
N CYS A 184 11.02 -6.65 -26.45
CA CYS A 184 12.39 -6.14 -26.36
C CYS A 184 12.95 -5.74 -27.73
N ARG A 185 12.69 -6.57 -28.76
CA ARG A 185 13.14 -6.31 -30.14
C ARG A 185 12.47 -5.08 -30.74
N HIS A 186 11.15 -4.95 -30.60
CA HIS A 186 10.40 -3.79 -31.10
C HIS A 186 10.79 -2.49 -30.40
N MET A 187 11.15 -2.56 -29.12
CA MET A 187 11.67 -1.42 -28.35
C MET A 187 13.16 -1.16 -28.62
N MET A 188 13.75 -1.84 -29.61
CA MET A 188 15.12 -1.67 -30.09
C MET A 188 16.16 -1.79 -28.96
N THR A 189 15.99 -2.71 -28.00
CA THR A 189 16.99 -2.88 -26.93
C THR A 189 18.33 -3.38 -27.50
N ASP A 190 19.45 -2.79 -27.06
CA ASP A 190 20.79 -3.12 -27.55
C ASP A 190 21.25 -4.50 -27.06
N ARG A 191 20.85 -4.87 -25.84
CA ARG A 191 21.13 -6.18 -25.22
C ARG A 191 19.90 -6.76 -24.56
N GLN A 192 19.76 -8.08 -24.64
CA GLN A 192 18.61 -8.83 -24.13
C GLN A 192 19.05 -9.88 -23.12
N VAL A 193 18.44 -9.88 -21.93
CA VAL A 193 18.72 -10.81 -20.85
C VAL A 193 17.47 -11.62 -20.53
N LYS A 194 17.55 -12.94 -20.70
CA LYS A 194 16.47 -13.85 -20.31
C LYS A 194 16.55 -14.14 -18.81
N MET A 195 15.52 -13.79 -18.07
CA MET A 195 15.28 -14.33 -16.73
C MET A 195 14.65 -15.71 -16.84
N VAL A 196 15.39 -16.70 -16.34
CA VAL A 196 14.95 -18.08 -16.25
C VAL A 196 14.29 -18.34 -14.89
N VAL A 197 13.43 -19.36 -14.85
CA VAL A 197 12.85 -19.88 -13.61
C VAL A 197 13.95 -20.51 -12.74
N LEU A 198 13.66 -20.66 -11.45
CA LEU A 198 14.54 -21.35 -10.52
C LEU A 198 14.63 -22.84 -10.87
N ASN A 199 15.78 -23.44 -10.62
CA ASN A 199 15.92 -24.89 -10.69
C ASN A 199 15.24 -25.57 -9.48
N ASP A 200 15.14 -26.90 -9.49
CA ASP A 200 14.43 -27.65 -8.44
C ASP A 200 15.01 -27.43 -7.04
N ASP A 201 16.34 -27.36 -6.92
CA ASP A 201 17.02 -27.18 -5.63
C ASP A 201 16.78 -25.77 -5.07
N GLU A 202 16.92 -24.74 -5.90
CA GLU A 202 16.64 -23.35 -5.55
C GLU A 202 15.16 -23.14 -5.24
N SER A 203 14.29 -23.83 -5.98
CA SER A 203 12.86 -23.81 -5.77
C SER A 203 12.50 -24.39 -4.42
N TRP A 204 13.09 -25.54 -4.08
CA TRP A 204 12.91 -26.18 -2.78
C TRP A 204 13.44 -25.31 -1.64
N GLN A 205 14.66 -24.78 -1.76
CA GLN A 205 15.24 -23.89 -0.75
C GLN A 205 14.36 -22.67 -0.47
N LEU A 206 13.86 -22.01 -1.53
CA LEU A 206 12.96 -20.87 -1.39
C LEU A 206 11.63 -21.27 -0.78
N PHE A 207 11.04 -22.37 -1.24
CA PHE A 207 9.78 -22.88 -0.70
C PHE A 207 9.89 -23.20 0.79
N SER A 208 10.89 -24.01 1.18
CA SER A 208 11.11 -24.45 2.56
C SER A 208 11.38 -23.29 3.51
N ARG A 209 12.11 -22.26 3.04
CA ARG A 209 12.31 -21.03 3.81
C ARG A 209 10.99 -20.37 4.23
N TYR A 210 9.99 -20.36 3.34
CA TYR A 210 8.69 -19.75 3.63
C TYR A 210 7.70 -20.72 4.31
N ALA A 211 7.81 -22.01 4.04
CA ALA A 211 7.02 -23.05 4.70
C ALA A 211 7.48 -23.32 6.15
N GLY A 212 8.72 -23.00 6.49
CA GLY A 212 9.30 -23.29 7.80
C GLY A 212 9.50 -24.79 8.02
N SER A 213 9.73 -25.19 9.29
CA SER A 213 10.02 -26.58 9.68
C SER A 213 8.90 -27.58 9.34
N VAL A 214 7.69 -27.09 9.05
CA VAL A 214 6.56 -27.91 8.60
C VAL A 214 6.86 -28.63 7.28
N ALA A 215 7.70 -28.06 6.41
CA ALA A 215 8.10 -28.69 5.15
C ALA A 215 8.97 -29.94 5.33
N ASP A 216 9.65 -30.06 6.49
CA ASP A 216 10.58 -31.14 6.79
C ASP A 216 9.96 -32.27 7.62
N LEU A 217 8.70 -32.11 8.07
CA LEU A 217 7.97 -33.17 8.77
C LEU A 217 7.79 -34.39 7.86
N GLU A 218 8.12 -35.58 8.35
CA GLU A 218 8.17 -36.83 7.56
C GLU A 218 6.88 -37.11 6.78
N HIS A 219 5.72 -36.92 7.43
CA HIS A 219 4.41 -37.12 6.82
C HIS A 219 3.94 -35.97 5.91
N ILE A 220 4.66 -34.85 5.86
CA ILE A 220 4.30 -33.65 5.07
C ILE A 220 5.29 -33.41 3.93
N SER A 221 6.57 -33.76 4.11
CA SER A 221 7.66 -33.51 3.15
C SER A 221 7.35 -34.00 1.73
N PRO A 222 6.73 -35.19 1.52
CA PRO A 222 6.35 -35.62 0.17
C PRO A 222 5.36 -34.65 -0.51
N SER A 223 4.35 -34.19 0.24
CA SER A 223 3.37 -33.19 -0.24
C SER A 223 4.00 -31.81 -0.44
N ALA A 224 4.90 -31.39 0.45
CA ALA A 224 5.64 -30.14 0.35
C ALA A 224 6.45 -30.09 -0.95
N LYS A 225 7.22 -31.16 -1.23
CA LYS A 225 8.03 -31.28 -2.45
C LYS A 225 7.17 -31.31 -3.71
N ALA A 226 6.03 -32.00 -3.68
CA ALA A 226 5.09 -32.00 -4.79
C ALA A 226 4.55 -30.59 -5.08
N ILE A 227 4.16 -29.84 -4.04
CA ILE A 227 3.69 -28.45 -4.18
C ILE A 227 4.79 -27.54 -4.73
N ALA A 228 6.03 -27.67 -4.24
CA ALA A 228 7.15 -26.90 -4.74
C ALA A 228 7.41 -27.17 -6.24
N ARG A 229 7.31 -28.43 -6.69
CA ARG A 229 7.43 -28.80 -8.11
C ARG A 229 6.32 -28.20 -8.97
N GLU A 230 5.07 -28.21 -8.48
CA GLU A 230 3.92 -27.60 -9.17
C GLU A 230 4.06 -26.08 -9.34
N CYS A 231 4.89 -25.42 -8.52
CA CYS A 231 5.17 -23.99 -8.68
C CYS A 231 6.09 -23.67 -9.87
N CYS A 232 6.59 -24.69 -10.59
CA CYS A 232 7.33 -24.56 -11.85
C CYS A 232 8.53 -23.57 -11.76
N GLY A 233 9.20 -23.54 -10.61
CA GLY A 233 10.34 -22.65 -10.38
C GLY A 233 10.02 -21.15 -10.37
N LEU A 234 8.75 -20.77 -10.26
CA LEU A 234 8.33 -19.37 -10.16
C LEU A 234 8.47 -18.88 -8.71
N PRO A 235 9.35 -17.90 -8.42
CA PRO A 235 9.56 -17.41 -7.06
C PRO A 235 8.26 -16.95 -6.39
N LEU A 236 7.40 -16.22 -7.11
CA LEU A 236 6.14 -15.74 -6.54
C LEU A 236 5.22 -16.90 -6.12
N ALA A 237 5.11 -17.94 -6.94
CA ALA A 237 4.31 -19.12 -6.62
C ALA A 237 4.90 -19.86 -5.42
N LEU A 238 6.21 -20.16 -5.44
CA LEU A 238 6.91 -20.86 -4.37
C LEU A 238 6.75 -20.17 -3.02
N VAL A 239 6.87 -18.85 -3.02
CA VAL A 239 6.78 -18.03 -1.82
C VAL A 239 5.34 -17.97 -1.30
N THR A 240 4.35 -17.79 -2.17
CA THR A 240 2.94 -17.82 -1.79
C THR A 240 2.53 -19.18 -1.23
N MET A 241 2.96 -20.26 -1.89
CA MET A 241 2.65 -21.62 -1.48
C MET A 241 3.42 -22.01 -0.22
N GLY A 242 4.68 -21.64 -0.08
CA GLY A 242 5.44 -21.86 1.15
C GLY A 242 4.77 -21.16 2.34
N ALA A 243 4.48 -19.86 2.22
CA ALA A 243 3.87 -19.09 3.30
C ALA A 243 2.51 -19.67 3.75
N ALA A 244 1.66 -20.08 2.80
CA ALA A 244 0.38 -20.68 3.12
C ALA A 244 0.48 -22.10 3.74
N MET A 245 1.68 -22.68 3.77
CA MET A 245 1.96 -24.01 4.33
C MET A 245 2.40 -23.94 5.79
N ARG A 246 2.98 -22.81 6.21
CA ARG A 246 3.59 -22.58 7.52
C ARG A 246 2.70 -22.88 8.73
N GLU A 247 1.38 -22.78 8.58
CA GLU A 247 0.41 -23.00 9.67
C GLU A 247 -0.31 -24.38 9.59
N LYS A 248 0.06 -25.26 8.65
CA LYS A 248 -0.70 -26.49 8.38
C LYS A 248 0.06 -27.75 8.78
N THR A 249 -0.36 -28.38 9.87
CA THR A 249 0.23 -29.62 10.41
C THR A 249 -0.44 -30.92 9.94
N LYS A 250 -1.60 -30.83 9.27
CA LYS A 250 -2.37 -31.99 8.79
C LYS A 250 -2.22 -32.20 7.28
N HIS A 251 -1.73 -33.37 6.87
CA HIS A 251 -1.46 -33.77 5.47
C HIS A 251 -2.64 -33.50 4.51
N GLN A 252 -3.87 -33.86 4.90
CA GLN A 252 -5.07 -33.69 4.06
C GLN A 252 -5.45 -32.21 3.81
N SER A 253 -5.15 -31.32 4.76
CA SER A 253 -5.45 -29.89 4.67
C SER A 253 -4.49 -29.12 3.77
N VAL A 254 -3.28 -29.65 3.60
CA VAL A 254 -2.23 -29.09 2.73
C VAL A 254 -2.60 -29.38 1.27
N ALA A 255 -2.72 -30.66 0.88
CA ALA A 255 -2.94 -31.06 -0.51
C ALA A 255 -4.23 -30.49 -1.13
N ARG A 256 -5.38 -30.60 -0.44
CA ARG A 256 -6.67 -30.14 -0.99
C ARG A 256 -6.77 -28.63 -1.20
N ARG A 257 -6.17 -27.83 -0.32
CA ARG A 257 -6.34 -26.37 -0.32
C ARG A 257 -5.28 -25.65 -1.15
N MET A 258 -4.15 -26.30 -1.44
CA MET A 258 -3.01 -25.72 -2.15
C MET A 258 -2.88 -26.11 -3.61
N CYS A 259 -3.31 -27.32 -4.01
CA CYS A 259 -3.25 -27.70 -5.42
C CYS A 259 -4.36 -27.03 -6.26
N TYR A 260 -5.46 -26.59 -5.63
CA TYR A 260 -6.60 -25.98 -6.32
C TYR A 260 -6.27 -24.64 -7.02
N PRO A 261 -5.53 -23.69 -6.40
CA PRO A 261 -5.13 -22.44 -7.05
C PRO A 261 -4.01 -22.58 -8.11
N LEU A 262 -3.14 -23.59 -7.99
CA LEU A 262 -2.02 -23.80 -8.91
C LEU A 262 -2.47 -24.33 -10.28
N ARG A 263 -3.47 -25.21 -10.32
CA ARG A 263 -3.98 -25.79 -11.59
C ARG A 263 -4.75 -24.80 -12.46
N SER A 264 -5.31 -23.73 -11.88
CA SER A 264 -6.02 -22.70 -12.65
C SER A 264 -5.11 -21.61 -13.21
N THR A 265 -3.88 -21.49 -12.71
CA THR A 265 -2.92 -20.43 -13.07
C THR A 265 -1.81 -20.89 -14.03
N THR A 266 -1.55 -22.19 -14.12
CA THR A 266 -0.40 -22.77 -14.86
C THR A 266 -0.70 -23.29 -16.27
N LYS A 267 -1.95 -23.23 -16.77
CA LYS A 267 -2.23 -23.61 -18.17
C LYS A 267 -1.50 -22.67 -19.14
N PRO A 268 -0.63 -23.17 -20.04
CA PRO A 268 -0.07 -22.36 -21.11
C PRO A 268 -1.17 -21.97 -22.08
N ARG A 269 -1.45 -20.66 -22.23
CA ARG A 269 -2.31 -20.14 -23.30
C ARG A 269 -1.48 -19.90 -24.56
N GLY A 270 -1.50 -20.86 -25.48
CA GLY A 270 -1.60 -20.61 -26.92
C GLY A 270 -2.97 -21.17 -27.35
N THR A 271 -3.76 -20.60 -28.25
CA THR A 271 -3.52 -19.74 -29.42
C THR A 271 -4.69 -18.74 -29.60
N LEU A 272 -4.49 -17.75 -30.47
CA LEU A 272 -5.37 -16.62 -30.81
C LEU A 272 -6.88 -16.92 -30.89
N SER A 273 -7.70 -16.09 -30.24
CA SER A 273 -8.82 -15.36 -30.88
C SER A 273 -9.39 -14.29 -29.94
N SER A 274 -9.44 -13.05 -30.44
CA SER A 274 -10.38 -11.97 -30.12
C SER A 274 -10.67 -11.56 -28.65
N ARG A 275 -10.02 -10.45 -28.23
CA ARG A 275 -10.46 -9.32 -27.34
C ARG A 275 -11.13 -9.58 -25.96
N PRO A 276 -11.04 -8.60 -25.03
CA PRO A 276 -10.92 -8.86 -23.59
C PRO A 276 -12.22 -8.65 -22.81
N GLU A 277 -12.45 -9.44 -21.76
CA GLU A 277 -13.32 -9.03 -20.65
C GLU A 277 -12.72 -9.44 -19.30
N LEU A 278 -12.45 -8.42 -18.49
CA LEU A 278 -12.35 -8.50 -17.03
C LEU A 278 -13.73 -8.89 -16.47
N ARG A 279 -13.82 -10.04 -15.81
CA ARG A 279 -14.92 -10.33 -14.88
C ARG A 279 -14.47 -11.32 -13.81
N ILE A 280 -14.05 -10.80 -12.66
CA ILE A 280 -14.01 -11.57 -11.43
C ILE A 280 -15.45 -11.58 -10.89
N LYS A 281 -16.23 -12.61 -11.24
CA LYS A 281 -17.49 -12.94 -10.57
C LYS A 281 -17.26 -14.12 -9.61
N HIS A 282 -17.36 -13.79 -8.33
CA HIS A 282 -18.08 -14.51 -7.27
C HIS A 282 -18.04 -16.04 -7.22
N PHE A 283 -17.53 -16.52 -6.09
CA PHE A 283 -17.91 -17.75 -5.38
C PHE A 283 -19.36 -18.21 -5.64
N ARG A 284 -19.55 -19.44 -6.12
CA ARG A 284 -20.63 -20.38 -5.68
C ARG A 284 -20.43 -21.78 -6.28
N THR A 285 -20.20 -22.74 -5.37
CA THR A 285 -20.85 -24.07 -5.20
C THR A 285 -20.96 -25.12 -6.33
N ALA A 286 -20.75 -26.38 -5.90
CA ALA A 286 -21.12 -27.69 -6.50
C ALA A 286 -20.13 -28.25 -7.57
N TRP A 287 -19.70 -29.53 -7.65
CA TRP A 287 -20.07 -30.80 -6.98
C TRP A 287 -18.96 -31.89 -7.25
N PRO A 288 -19.15 -33.24 -7.13
CA PRO A 288 -18.21 -34.17 -6.46
C PRO A 288 -17.54 -35.22 -7.38
N SER A 289 -16.91 -36.21 -6.73
CA SER A 289 -16.29 -37.45 -7.23
C SER A 289 -14.90 -37.26 -7.82
N TRP A 290 -13.89 -37.72 -7.09
CA TRP A 290 -12.86 -38.67 -7.52
C TRP A 290 -12.31 -39.24 -6.20
N ALA A 291 -13.02 -40.26 -5.73
CA ALA A 291 -12.45 -41.29 -4.87
C ALA A 291 -11.57 -42.19 -5.76
N GLU A 292 -10.75 -43.01 -5.09
CA GLU A 292 -9.96 -44.11 -5.64
C GLU A 292 -8.57 -43.74 -6.14
N ILE A 293 -7.72 -43.62 -5.11
CA ILE A 293 -6.42 -44.27 -4.99
C ILE A 293 -6.39 -45.62 -5.75
N SER A 294 -5.39 -45.78 -6.59
CA SER A 294 -4.60 -47.01 -6.73
C SER A 294 -3.14 -46.59 -6.89
#